data_AF-A0A7S0Z3J8-F1
#
_entry.id   AF-A0A7S0Z3J8-F1
#
_cell.length_a   1.000
_cell.length_b   1.000
_cell.length_c   1.000
_cell.angle_alpha   90.00
_cell.angle_beta   90.00
_cell.angle_gamma   90.00
#
_symmetry.space_group_name_H-M   'P 1'
#
loop_
_entity.id
_entity.type
_entity.pdbx_description
1 polymer ?
#
loop_
_entity_poly.entity_id
_entity_poly.type
_entity_poly.pdbx_seq_one_letter_code
_entity_poly.pdbx_strand_id
1 'polypeptide(L)'
;KWTPARGGRASSRAASTADTSIEFAMFGLFDGHGGKACGAHCAERFLPELLIALDSEGAVESDANIEDEFERRLPEALRAAFSAVDLDFLKQDIHSGATATITVIRGRCIVTAAVGDSLAILDLGPGFPAIRLSHEHRLDTLQSERKRIEEAGGEARP
;
A
#
# COMPACT_ATOMS: atom_id res chain seq x y z
N LYS A 1 6.75 4.23 11.18
CA LYS A 1 6.28 5.38 11.97
C LYS A 1 5.95 6.52 11.02
N TRP A 2 4.78 7.13 11.14
CA TRP A 2 4.37 8.31 10.39
C TRP A 2 4.13 9.47 11.35
N THR A 3 4.49 10.69 10.97
CA THR A 3 4.37 11.88 11.81
C THR A 3 4.02 13.06 10.91
N PRO A 4 2.73 13.34 10.72
CA PRO A 4 2.28 14.40 9.82
C PRO A 4 2.63 15.77 10.38
N ALA A 5 2.81 16.73 9.48
CA ALA A 5 2.78 18.14 9.84
C ALA A 5 1.42 18.51 10.45
N ARG A 6 1.38 19.47 11.39
CA ARG A 6 0.14 19.96 12.02
C ARG A 6 -0.24 21.35 11.53
N GLY A 7 -1.50 21.55 11.15
CA GLY A 7 -2.07 22.83 10.71
C GLY A 7 -2.72 23.61 11.86
N GLY A 8 -2.50 24.93 11.93
CA GLY A 8 -3.13 25.85 12.91
C GLY A 8 -2.18 26.91 13.49
N ARG A 9 -2.69 28.12 13.77
CA ARG A 9 -1.94 29.16 14.52
C ARG A 9 -1.74 28.68 15.96
N ALA A 10 -0.50 28.76 16.46
CA ALA A 10 -0.16 28.46 17.84
C ALA A 10 -1.06 29.24 18.82
N SER A 11 -2.07 28.57 19.39
CA SER A 11 -2.80 29.04 20.55
C SER A 11 -2.07 28.54 21.79
N SER A 12 -1.71 29.46 22.68
CA SER A 12 -0.85 29.28 23.86
C SER A 12 -1.53 28.48 24.99
N ARG A 13 -1.99 27.26 24.71
CA ARG A 13 -2.35 26.28 25.74
C ARG A 13 -1.40 25.11 25.66
N ALA A 14 -0.77 24.81 26.80
CA ALA A 14 0.21 23.75 26.96
C ALA A 14 -0.25 22.49 26.22
N ALA A 15 0.49 22.13 25.17
CA ALA A 15 0.24 20.92 24.40
C ALA A 15 0.34 19.74 25.36
N SER A 16 -0.77 19.02 25.53
CA SER A 16 -0.70 17.68 26.11
C SER A 16 0.30 16.87 25.28
N THR A 17 1.06 16.02 25.94
CA THR A 17 1.97 15.04 25.32
C THR A 17 1.20 13.93 24.59
N ALA A 18 0.13 14.29 23.87
CA ALA A 18 -0.60 13.39 23.01
C ALA A 18 0.35 12.94 21.89
N ASP A 19 0.41 11.64 21.66
CA ASP A 19 1.29 11.03 20.68
C ASP A 19 1.03 11.67 19.30
N THR A 20 2.02 12.39 18.79
CA THR A 20 1.92 13.13 17.52
C THR A 20 2.22 12.23 16.32
N SER A 21 2.34 10.93 16.56
CA SER A 21 2.86 9.99 15.61
C SER A 21 2.11 8.67 15.62
N ILE A 22 2.06 8.02 14.45
CA ILE A 22 1.45 6.71 14.28
C ILE A 22 2.53 5.67 14.07
N GLU A 23 2.53 4.66 14.92
CA GLU A 23 3.27 3.43 14.70
C GLU A 23 2.41 2.41 13.97
N PHE A 24 3.00 1.80 12.95
CA PHE A 24 2.37 0.77 12.13
C PHE A 24 3.47 -0.19 11.64
N ALA A 25 3.08 -1.42 11.36
CA ALA A 25 3.92 -2.39 10.68
C ALA A 25 3.51 -2.46 9.20
N MET A 26 4.49 -2.60 8.31
CA MET A 26 4.26 -2.89 6.89
C MET A 26 5.03 -4.14 6.51
N PHE A 27 4.35 -5.07 5.85
CA PHE A 27 4.95 -6.26 5.26
C PHE A 27 4.69 -6.22 3.76
N GLY A 28 5.71 -6.52 2.97
CA GLY A 28 5.62 -6.58 1.51
C GLY A 28 6.18 -7.90 0.98
N LEU A 29 5.43 -8.54 0.08
CA LEU A 29 5.88 -9.67 -0.72
C LEU A 29 5.95 -9.23 -2.18
N PHE A 30 7.12 -9.41 -2.80
CA PHE A 30 7.38 -9.02 -4.18
C PHE A 30 7.95 -10.21 -4.96
N ASP A 31 7.10 -10.90 -5.72
CA ASP A 31 7.51 -12.05 -6.53
C ASP A 31 7.97 -11.59 -7.93
N GLY A 32 9.28 -11.57 -8.14
CA GLY A 32 9.90 -11.04 -9.35
C GLY A 32 9.95 -12.02 -10.52
N HIS A 33 9.76 -11.51 -11.73
CA HIS A 33 9.88 -12.26 -13.00
C HIS A 33 10.67 -11.46 -14.04
N GLY A 34 11.35 -12.16 -14.96
CA GLY A 34 12.26 -11.52 -15.92
C GLY A 34 13.55 -10.96 -15.28
N GLY A 35 13.82 -11.29 -14.01
CA GLY A 35 14.98 -10.83 -13.26
C GLY A 35 14.60 -10.40 -11.84
N LYS A 36 15.59 -10.12 -10.99
CA LYS A 36 15.38 -9.70 -9.60
C LYS A 36 15.24 -8.19 -9.39
N ALA A 37 15.48 -7.40 -10.44
CA ALA A 37 15.62 -5.95 -10.34
C ALA A 37 14.31 -5.28 -9.88
N CYS A 38 13.19 -5.59 -10.52
CA CYS A 38 11.88 -5.02 -10.15
C CYS A 38 11.49 -5.37 -8.71
N GLY A 39 11.57 -6.65 -8.32
CA GLY A 39 11.23 -7.06 -6.95
C GLY A 39 12.11 -6.40 -5.88
N ALA A 40 13.42 -6.27 -6.13
CA ALA A 40 14.33 -5.56 -5.22
C ALA A 40 14.02 -4.06 -5.14
N HIS A 41 13.70 -3.43 -6.27
CA HIS A 41 13.32 -2.03 -6.32
C HIS A 41 12.02 -1.77 -5.54
N CYS A 42 11.00 -2.61 -5.72
CA CYS A 42 9.78 -2.52 -4.94
C CYS A 42 10.06 -2.64 -3.44
N ALA A 43 10.87 -3.61 -3.02
CA ALA A 43 11.20 -3.81 -1.60
C ALA A 43 11.92 -2.60 -0.98
N GLU A 44 12.77 -1.91 -1.74
CA GLU A 44 13.51 -0.74 -1.28
C GLU A 44 12.64 0.53 -1.24
N ARG A 45 11.76 0.71 -2.24
CA ARG A 45 11.11 2.00 -2.49
C ARG A 45 9.70 2.10 -1.91
N PHE A 46 9.00 0.99 -1.68
CA PHE A 46 7.58 1.02 -1.33
C PHE A 46 7.28 1.78 -0.03
N LEU A 47 8.03 1.53 1.06
CA LEU A 47 7.80 2.23 2.33
C LEU A 47 8.09 3.74 2.23
N PRO A 48 9.23 4.19 1.66
CA PRO A 48 9.45 5.62 1.40
C PRO A 48 8.32 6.28 0.61
N GLU A 49 7.88 5.68 -0.51
CA GLU A 49 6.82 6.26 -1.34
C GLU A 49 5.46 6.28 -0.61
N LEU A 50 5.16 5.27 0.22
CA LEU A 50 3.97 5.27 1.06
C LEU A 50 3.97 6.44 2.07
N LEU A 51 5.10 6.71 2.70
CA LEU A 51 5.21 7.83 3.65
C LEU A 51 5.04 9.18 2.95
N ILE A 52 5.64 9.36 1.77
CA ILE A 52 5.45 10.55 0.93
C ILE A 52 3.97 10.71 0.55
N ALA A 53 3.32 9.62 0.15
CA ALA A 53 1.92 9.64 -0.25
C ALA A 53 0.98 9.98 0.92
N LEU A 54 1.25 9.50 2.13
CA LEU A 54 0.50 9.88 3.34
C LEU A 54 0.60 11.39 3.64
N ASP A 55 1.73 12.01 3.33
CA ASP A 55 1.96 13.46 3.52
C ASP A 55 1.41 14.32 2.36
N SER A 56 1.03 13.71 1.23
CA SER A 56 0.61 14.43 0.02
C SER A 56 -0.67 15.25 0.17
N GLU A 57 -1.56 14.85 1.10
CA GLU A 57 -2.77 15.61 1.45
C GLU A 57 -2.48 16.84 2.33
N GLY A 58 -1.20 17.06 2.71
CA GLY A 58 -0.76 18.19 3.50
C GLY A 58 -0.90 18.00 5.01
N ALA A 59 -0.81 19.10 5.74
CA ALA A 59 -0.84 19.09 7.19
C ALA A 59 -2.18 18.58 7.74
N VAL A 60 -2.13 17.87 8.85
CA VAL A 60 -3.30 17.42 9.61
C VAL A 60 -3.72 18.52 10.56
N GLU A 61 -5.01 18.84 10.60
CA GLU A 61 -5.53 19.86 11.50
C GLU A 61 -5.16 19.56 12.97
N SER A 62 -4.89 20.62 13.73
CA SER A 62 -4.37 20.50 15.11
C SER A 62 -5.32 19.78 16.07
N ASP A 63 -6.63 19.86 15.83
CA ASP A 63 -7.68 19.21 16.62
C ASP A 63 -8.14 17.86 16.06
N ALA A 64 -7.67 17.47 14.86
CA ALA A 64 -7.98 16.18 14.26
C ALA A 64 -7.25 15.03 14.97
N ASN A 65 -7.96 13.91 15.11
CA ASN A 65 -7.38 12.65 15.54
C ASN A 65 -6.47 12.10 14.44
N ILE A 66 -5.20 11.92 14.78
CA ILE A 66 -4.17 11.45 13.86
C ILE A 66 -4.35 9.98 13.45
N GLU A 67 -4.97 9.17 14.30
CA GLU A 67 -5.27 7.77 13.97
C GLU A 67 -6.34 7.69 12.88
N ASP A 68 -7.44 8.43 13.06
CA ASP A 68 -8.54 8.48 12.09
C ASP A 68 -8.03 9.02 10.75
N GLU A 69 -7.14 10.01 10.79
CA GLU A 69 -6.56 10.59 9.58
C GLU A 69 -5.59 9.63 8.88
N PHE A 70 -4.76 8.89 9.62
CA PHE A 70 -3.92 7.85 9.04
C PHE A 70 -4.77 6.79 8.33
N GLU A 71 -5.81 6.29 9.00
CA GLU A 71 -6.70 5.27 8.44
C GLU A 71 -7.45 5.77 7.21
N ARG A 72 -7.86 7.05 7.20
CA ARG A 72 -8.51 7.68 6.05
C ARG A 72 -7.57 7.85 4.85
N ARG A 73 -6.32 8.28 5.07
CA ARG A 73 -5.34 8.52 3.99
C ARG A 73 -4.74 7.24 3.42
N LEU A 74 -4.64 6.19 4.24
CA LEU A 74 -3.89 4.98 3.90
C LEU A 74 -4.31 4.31 2.57
N PRO A 75 -5.60 4.15 2.22
CA PRO A 75 -5.99 3.50 0.96
C PRO A 75 -5.49 4.25 -0.28
N GLU A 76 -5.63 5.57 -0.33
CA GLU A 76 -5.16 6.36 -1.47
C GLU A 76 -3.64 6.48 -1.45
N ALA A 77 -3.03 6.60 -0.27
CA ALA A 77 -1.58 6.60 -0.13
C ALA A 77 -0.93 5.30 -0.66
N LEU A 78 -1.57 4.15 -0.41
CA LEU A 78 -1.14 2.87 -0.99
C LEU A 78 -1.24 2.90 -2.52
N ARG A 79 -2.36 3.35 -3.10
CA ARG A 79 -2.51 3.46 -4.56
C ARG A 79 -1.44 4.36 -5.18
N ALA A 80 -1.21 5.53 -4.59
CA ALA A 80 -0.19 6.47 -5.03
C ALA A 80 1.22 5.88 -4.92
N ALA A 81 1.53 5.14 -3.85
CA ALA A 81 2.81 4.45 -3.69
C ALA A 81 3.04 3.38 -4.76
N PHE A 82 2.02 2.56 -5.08
CA PHE A 82 2.11 1.60 -6.20
C PHE A 82 2.46 2.30 -7.52
N SER A 83 1.74 3.38 -7.85
CA SER A 83 1.99 4.13 -9.08
C SER A 83 3.36 4.81 -9.09
N ALA A 84 3.81 5.38 -7.97
CA ALA A 84 5.11 6.04 -7.88
C ALA A 84 6.27 5.05 -8.05
N VAL A 85 6.21 3.90 -7.37
CA VAL A 85 7.22 2.84 -7.50
C VAL A 85 7.28 2.28 -8.93
N ASP A 86 6.12 2.03 -9.55
CA ASP A 86 6.05 1.52 -10.92
C ASP A 86 6.64 2.53 -11.93
N LEU A 87 6.23 3.80 -11.83
CA LEU A 87 6.76 4.88 -12.68
C LEU A 87 8.25 5.11 -12.49
N ASP A 88 8.78 4.94 -11.27
CA ASP A 88 10.21 5.06 -11.01
C ASP A 88 11.01 3.90 -11.63
N PHE A 89 10.48 2.68 -11.55
CA PHE A 89 11.11 1.51 -12.15
C PHE A 89 11.10 1.57 -13.68
N LEU A 90 10.01 2.02 -14.30
CA LEU A 90 9.89 2.14 -15.76
C LEU A 90 10.97 3.06 -16.38
N LYS A 91 11.48 4.05 -15.64
CA LYS A 91 12.56 4.94 -16.10
C LYS A 91 13.91 4.23 -16.23
N GLN A 92 14.08 3.08 -15.59
CA GLN A 92 15.34 2.33 -15.61
C GLN A 92 15.51 1.50 -16.89
N ASP A 93 14.45 1.35 -17.69
CA ASP A 93 14.46 0.59 -18.95
C ASP A 93 14.95 -0.87 -18.77
N ILE A 94 14.58 -1.49 -17.65
CA ILE A 94 14.90 -2.89 -17.34
C ILE A 94 13.67 -3.75 -17.60
N HIS A 95 13.80 -4.74 -18.48
CA HIS A 95 12.71 -5.67 -18.81
C HIS A 95 12.54 -6.77 -17.75
N SER A 96 12.03 -6.40 -16.58
CA SER A 96 11.61 -7.30 -15.50
C SER A 96 10.34 -6.75 -14.84
N GLY A 97 9.60 -7.60 -14.14
CA GLY A 97 8.41 -7.20 -13.39
C GLY A 97 8.35 -7.90 -12.04
N ALA A 98 7.36 -7.54 -11.23
CA ALA A 98 7.09 -8.22 -9.97
C ALA A 98 5.61 -8.16 -9.61
N THR A 99 5.13 -9.15 -8.86
CA THR A 99 3.91 -8.96 -8.05
C THR A 99 4.22 -8.02 -6.89
N ALA A 100 3.18 -7.51 -6.24
CA ALA A 100 3.32 -6.79 -5.00
C ALA A 100 2.09 -7.02 -4.13
N THR A 101 2.29 -7.62 -2.95
CA THR A 101 1.25 -7.77 -1.92
C THR A 101 1.74 -7.07 -0.66
N ILE A 102 1.05 -5.98 -0.29
CA ILE A 102 1.38 -5.14 0.86
C ILE A 102 0.32 -5.32 1.93
N THR A 103 0.76 -5.51 3.17
CA THR A 103 -0.09 -5.57 4.35
C THR A 103 0.38 -4.55 5.36
N VAL A 104 -0.48 -3.59 5.70
CA VAL A 104 -0.25 -2.58 6.73
C VAL A 104 -1.09 -2.92 7.95
N ILE A 105 -0.46 -2.99 9.11
CA ILE A 105 -1.09 -3.36 10.39
C ILE A 105 -0.90 -2.22 11.38
N ARG A 106 -2.01 -1.73 11.94
CA ARG A 106 -2.02 -0.76 13.04
C ARG A 106 -3.12 -1.11 14.03
N GLY A 107 -2.74 -1.38 15.28
CA GLY A 107 -3.67 -1.78 16.33
C GLY A 107 -4.49 -3.03 15.93
N ARG A 108 -5.79 -2.85 15.70
CA ARG A 108 -6.72 -3.92 15.28
C ARG A 108 -7.12 -3.82 13.80
N CYS A 109 -6.54 -2.88 13.06
CA CYS A 109 -6.82 -2.65 11.65
C CYS A 109 -5.72 -3.29 10.79
N ILE A 110 -6.15 -4.01 9.75
CA ILE A 110 -5.30 -4.58 8.71
C ILE A 110 -5.82 -4.05 7.38
N VAL A 111 -4.94 -3.39 6.62
CA VAL A 111 -5.22 -2.93 5.26
C VAL A 111 -4.25 -3.60 4.30
N THR A 112 -4.79 -4.13 3.21
CA THR A 112 -4.02 -4.81 2.17
C THR A 112 -4.21 -4.13 0.82
N ALA A 113 -3.14 -4.12 0.04
CA ALA A 113 -3.15 -3.72 -1.36
C ALA A 113 -2.31 -4.71 -2.16
N ALA A 114 -2.83 -5.18 -3.29
CA ALA A 114 -2.20 -6.24 -4.06
C ALA A 114 -2.31 -6.03 -5.57
N VAL A 115 -1.26 -6.41 -6.29
CA VAL A 115 -1.20 -6.56 -7.75
C VAL A 115 -0.46 -7.85 -8.06
N GLY A 116 -1.01 -8.66 -8.97
CA GLY A 116 -0.49 -9.99 -9.32
C GLY A 116 -1.24 -11.12 -8.62
N ASP A 117 -0.61 -12.28 -8.51
CA ASP A 117 -1.20 -13.54 -8.06
C ASP A 117 -0.62 -14.04 -6.72
N SER A 118 0.16 -13.21 -6.03
CA SER A 118 0.53 -13.44 -4.64
C SER A 118 -0.68 -13.22 -3.70
N LEU A 119 -0.67 -13.88 -2.54
CA LEU A 119 -1.83 -13.96 -1.65
C LEU A 119 -1.47 -13.68 -0.19
N ALA A 120 -2.26 -12.82 0.47
CA ALA A 120 -2.24 -12.62 1.91
C ALA A 120 -3.44 -13.31 2.58
N ILE A 121 -3.16 -14.07 3.64
CA ILE A 121 -4.14 -14.78 4.47
C ILE A 121 -3.87 -14.47 5.94
N LEU A 122 -4.93 -14.23 6.71
CA LEU A 122 -4.91 -14.14 8.16
C LEU A 122 -5.41 -15.45 8.77
N ASP A 123 -4.55 -16.13 9.51
CA ASP A 123 -4.90 -17.30 10.31
C ASP A 123 -4.98 -16.89 11.79
N LEU A 124 -6.15 -17.10 12.41
CA LEU A 124 -6.41 -16.80 13.82
C LEU A 124 -6.25 -18.04 14.72
N GLY A 125 -5.85 -19.17 14.14
CA GLY A 125 -5.64 -20.44 14.84
C GLY A 125 -6.89 -21.32 14.95
N PRO A 126 -6.82 -22.38 15.76
CA PRO A 126 -7.87 -23.40 15.85
C PRO A 126 -9.25 -22.81 16.18
N GLY A 127 -10.27 -23.27 15.46
CA GLY A 127 -11.66 -22.84 15.65
C GLY A 127 -12.08 -21.62 14.81
N PHE A 128 -11.16 -21.02 14.05
CA PHE A 128 -11.45 -19.92 13.13
C PHE A 128 -11.06 -20.30 11.70
N PRO A 129 -11.91 -20.00 10.69
CA PRO A 129 -11.51 -20.14 9.29
C PRO A 129 -10.42 -19.11 8.95
N ALA A 130 -9.45 -19.51 8.14
CA ALA A 130 -8.47 -18.58 7.60
C ALA A 130 -9.16 -17.53 6.74
N ILE A 131 -8.82 -16.26 6.95
CA ILE A 131 -9.45 -15.12 6.30
C ILE A 131 -8.54 -14.65 5.18
N ARG A 132 -9.08 -14.60 3.97
CA ARG A 132 -8.38 -14.04 2.82
C ARG A 132 -8.33 -12.52 2.91
N LEU A 133 -7.15 -11.95 2.83
CA LEU A 133 -6.94 -10.50 2.95
C LEU A 133 -6.73 -9.81 1.59
N SER A 134 -6.30 -10.50 0.54
CA SER A 134 -6.06 -9.89 -0.77
C SER A 134 -6.83 -10.57 -1.90
N HIS A 135 -7.12 -9.81 -2.96
CA HIS A 135 -7.59 -10.35 -4.24
C HIS A 135 -6.38 -10.69 -5.12
N GLU A 136 -6.44 -11.82 -5.83
CA GLU A 136 -5.46 -12.19 -6.86
C GLU A 136 -5.95 -11.67 -8.22
N HIS A 137 -5.03 -11.21 -9.06
CA HIS A 137 -5.28 -10.71 -10.40
C HIS A 137 -4.86 -11.74 -11.45
N ARG A 138 -5.53 -12.89 -11.47
CA ARG A 138 -5.27 -13.97 -12.44
C ARG A 138 -6.31 -13.98 -13.56
N LEU A 139 -5.85 -14.19 -14.79
CA LEU A 139 -6.71 -14.15 -15.99
C LEU A 139 -7.64 -15.36 -16.14
N ASP A 140 -7.32 -16.47 -15.46
CA ASP A 140 -8.11 -17.70 -15.46
C ASP A 140 -9.34 -17.60 -14.55
N THR A 141 -9.29 -16.76 -13.53
CA THR A 141 -10.33 -16.63 -12.50
C THR A 141 -11.05 -15.29 -12.53
N LEU A 142 -10.39 -14.22 -12.97
CA LEU A 142 -10.91 -12.86 -12.87
C LEU A 142 -11.25 -12.28 -14.25
N GLN A 143 -12.50 -12.44 -14.67
CA GLN A 143 -12.99 -11.99 -15.98
C GLN A 143 -12.88 -10.48 -16.21
N SER A 144 -12.92 -9.68 -15.14
CA SER A 144 -12.70 -8.22 -15.24
C SER A 144 -11.29 -7.89 -15.73
N GLU A 145 -10.27 -8.67 -15.35
CA GLU A 145 -8.90 -8.44 -15.83
C GLU A 145 -8.73 -8.83 -17.29
N ARG A 146 -9.36 -9.94 -17.71
CA ARG A 146 -9.44 -10.30 -19.13
C ARG A 146 -10.10 -9.20 -19.94
N LYS A 147 -11.25 -8.71 -19.49
CA LYS A 147 -11.97 -7.61 -20.16
C LYS A 147 -11.12 -6.34 -20.24
N ARG A 148 -10.41 -5.98 -19.15
CA ARG A 148 -9.49 -4.84 -19.12
C ARG A 148 -8.40 -4.95 -20.18
N ILE A 149 -7.83 -6.14 -20.37
CA ILE A 149 -6.80 -6.38 -21.40
C ILE A 149 -7.39 -6.24 -22.81
N GLU A 150 -8.56 -6.82 -23.05
CA GLU A 150 -9.26 -6.76 -24.35
C GLU A 150 -9.65 -5.32 -24.71
N GLU A 151 -10.16 -4.55 -23.75
CA GLU A 151 -10.49 -3.12 -23.91
C GLU A 151 -9.25 -2.25 -24.16
N ALA A 152 -8.08 -2.65 -23.67
CA ALA A 152 -6.80 -2.01 -23.95
C ALA A 152 -6.19 -2.43 -25.31
N GLY A 153 -6.89 -3.27 -26.09
CA GLY A 153 -6.46 -3.76 -27.39
C GLY A 153 -5.52 -4.97 -27.34
N GLY A 154 -5.34 -5.58 -26.16
CA GLY A 154 -4.59 -6.82 -25.99
C GLY A 154 -5.44 -8.07 -26.22
N GLU A 155 -4.80 -9.24 -26.21
CA GLU A 155 -5.45 -10.55 -26.27
C GLU A 155 -5.01 -11.39 -25.06
N ALA A 156 -5.97 -11.87 -24.26
CA ALA A 156 -5.69 -12.83 -23.19
C ALA A 156 -5.84 -14.24 -23.75
N ARG A 157 -4.72 -14.94 -23.99
CA ARG A 157 -4.76 -16.32 -24.45
C ARG A 157 -5.18 -17.28 -23.31
N PRO A 158 -5.93 -18.34 -23.63
CA PRO A 158 -6.34 -19.34 -22.64
C PRO A 158 -5.15 -20.09 -22.05
#